data_AF-A0A1E7I1T6-F1
#
_entry.id   AF-A0A1E7I1T6-F1
#
_cell.length_a   1.000
_cell.length_b   1.000
_cell.length_c   1.000
_cell.angle_alpha   90.00
_cell.angle_beta   90.00
_cell.angle_gamma   90.00
#
_symmetry.space_group_name_H-M   'P 1'
#
loop_
_entity.id
_entity.type
_entity.pdbx_description
1 polymer ?
#
loop_
_entity_poly.entity_id
_entity_poly.type
_entity_poly.pdbx_seq_one_letter_code
_entity_poly.pdbx_strand_id
1 'polypeptide(L)'
;MGAYAVEHFRDEEKLMRDAGYSGLEEHIKEHQRFIAQIGDYKEAVCGSYVPFHDMLDFLKKWFVKHITVSDQKYMEFILTK
;
A
#
# COMPACT_ATOMS: atom_id res chain seq x y z
N MET A 1 -9.45 0.43 9.03
CA MET A 1 -8.39 0.81 8.06
C MET A 1 -7.50 -0.36 7.68
N GLY A 2 -6.84 -1.05 8.63
CA GLY A 2 -5.91 -2.15 8.29
C GLY A 2 -6.53 -3.31 7.47
N ALA A 3 -7.71 -3.80 7.85
CA ALA A 3 -8.33 -4.93 7.14
C ALA A 3 -8.70 -4.61 5.67
N TYR A 4 -9.22 -3.41 5.40
CA TYR A 4 -9.56 -2.97 4.06
C TYR A 4 -8.33 -2.82 3.15
N ALA A 5 -7.25 -2.21 3.67
CA ALA A 5 -6.00 -2.07 2.91
C ALA A 5 -5.40 -3.43 2.54
N VAL A 6 -5.43 -4.39 3.47
CA VAL A 6 -4.93 -5.76 3.22
C VAL A 6 -5.76 -6.48 2.16
N GLU A 7 -7.09 -6.32 2.20
CA GLU A 7 -7.97 -6.90 1.18
C GLU A 7 -7.73 -6.27 -0.20
N HIS A 8 -7.66 -4.94 -0.27
CA HIS A 8 -7.34 -4.22 -1.49
C HIS A 8 -6.01 -4.67 -2.12
N PHE A 9 -4.92 -4.70 -1.34
CA PHE A 9 -3.61 -5.15 -1.79
C PHE A 9 -3.62 -6.58 -2.30
N ARG A 10 -4.38 -7.46 -1.64
CA ARG A 10 -4.51 -8.85 -2.08
C ARG A 10 -5.19 -8.96 -3.45
N ASP A 11 -6.21 -8.15 -3.70
CA ASP A 11 -6.92 -8.14 -4.98
C ASP A 11 -6.03 -7.60 -6.11
N GLU A 12 -5.27 -6.54 -5.85
CA GLU A 12 -4.32 -5.98 -6.81
C GLU A 12 -3.17 -6.96 -7.13
N GLU A 13 -2.57 -7.56 -6.10
CA GLU A 13 -1.50 -8.55 -6.26
C GLU A 13 -1.98 -9.76 -7.05
N LYS A 14 -3.24 -10.17 -6.86
CA LYS A 14 -3.86 -11.23 -7.66
C LYS A 14 -4.00 -10.81 -9.12
N LEU A 15 -4.52 -9.61 -9.39
CA LEU A 15 -4.65 -9.08 -10.75
C LEU A 15 -3.29 -8.98 -11.45
N MET A 16 -2.28 -8.46 -10.77
CA MET A 16 -0.91 -8.36 -11.27
C MET A 16 -0.29 -9.73 -11.57
N ARG A 17 -0.52 -10.72 -10.69
CA ARG A 17 -0.05 -12.09 -10.88
C ARG A 17 -0.72 -12.75 -12.09
N ASP A 18 -2.04 -12.65 -12.18
CA ASP A 18 -2.82 -13.22 -13.28
C ASP A 18 -2.45 -12.56 -14.62
N ALA A 19 -2.12 -11.27 -14.60
CA ALA A 19 -1.62 -10.53 -15.76
C ALA A 19 -0.14 -10.81 -16.10
N GLY A 20 0.64 -11.43 -15.20
CA GLY A 20 2.07 -11.65 -15.40
C GLY A 20 2.90 -10.35 -15.36
N TYR A 21 2.49 -9.40 -14.53
CA TYR A 21 3.17 -8.11 -14.37
C TYR A 21 4.56 -8.31 -13.72
N SER A 22 5.62 -7.86 -14.40
CA SER A 22 7.01 -8.04 -13.94
C SER A 22 7.35 -7.26 -12.68
N GLY A 23 6.60 -6.19 -12.37
CA GLY A 23 6.78 -5.36 -11.17
C GLY A 23 6.12 -5.90 -9.90
N LEU A 24 5.48 -7.08 -9.95
CA LEU A 24 4.72 -7.65 -8.83
C LEU A 24 5.52 -7.73 -7.52
N GLU A 25 6.74 -8.25 -7.57
CA GLU A 25 7.57 -8.44 -6.37
C GLU A 25 7.95 -7.13 -5.68
N GLU A 26 8.19 -6.07 -6.45
CA GLU A 26 8.46 -4.75 -5.90
C GLU A 26 7.20 -4.14 -5.28
N HIS A 27 6.06 -4.32 -5.95
CA HIS A 27 4.77 -3.83 -5.49
C HIS A 27 4.35 -4.49 -4.16
N ILE A 28 4.50 -5.82 -4.03
CA ILE A 28 4.28 -6.55 -2.76
C ILE A 28 5.14 -5.98 -1.63
N LYS A 29 6.41 -5.65 -1.91
CA LYS A 29 7.29 -5.04 -0.90
C LYS A 29 6.82 -3.66 -0.47
N GLU A 30 6.24 -2.87 -1.36
CA GLU A 30 5.62 -1.59 -1.00
C GLU A 30 4.43 -1.79 -0.05
N HIS A 31 3.55 -2.74 -0.34
CA HIS A 31 2.43 -3.09 0.54
C HIS A 31 2.89 -3.56 1.93
N GLN A 32 3.87 -4.46 1.98
CA GLN A 32 4.41 -4.98 3.24
C GLN A 32 4.99 -3.86 4.10
N ARG A 33 5.75 -2.93 3.50
CA ARG A 33 6.29 -1.77 4.21
C ARG A 33 5.19 -0.88 4.78
N PHE A 34 4.12 -0.65 4.02
CA PHE A 34 2.99 0.14 4.49
C PHE A 34 2.27 -0.51 5.67
N ILE A 35 2.01 -1.82 5.60
CA ILE A 35 1.35 -2.57 6.68
C ILE A 35 2.21 -2.56 7.95
N ALA A 36 3.53 -2.76 7.82
CA ALA A 36 4.45 -2.69 8.95
C ALA A 36 4.42 -1.31 9.60
N GLN A 37 4.53 -0.24 8.81
CA GLN A 37 4.56 1.12 9.33
C GLN A 37 3.22 1.54 9.98
N ILE A 38 2.08 1.05 9.47
CA ILE A 38 0.79 1.20 10.17
C ILE A 38 0.78 0.44 11.50
N GLY A 39 1.40 -0.74 11.56
CA GLY A 39 1.58 -1.51 12.79
C GLY A 39 2.31 -0.69 13.85
N ASP A 40 3.47 -0.12 13.47
CA ASP A 40 4.29 0.72 14.33
C ASP A 40 3.50 1.93 14.86
N TYR A 41 2.74 2.60 13.99
CA TYR A 41 1.88 3.72 14.41
C TYR A 41 0.78 3.30 15.39
N LYS A 42 0.16 2.13 15.19
CA LYS A 42 -0.87 1.63 16.11
C LYS A 42 -0.29 1.32 17.49
N GLU A 43 0.87 0.68 17.55
CA GLU A 43 1.54 0.37 18.82
C GLU A 43 1.97 1.67 19.54
N ALA A 44 2.51 2.64 18.80
CA ALA A 44 2.96 3.91 19.36
C ALA A 44 1.80 4.80 19.85
N VAL A 45 0.62 4.74 19.22
CA VAL A 45 -0.59 5.43 19.71
C VAL A 45 -1.08 4.82 21.03
N CYS A 46 -0.98 3.50 21.20
CA CYS A 46 -1.29 2.83 22.47
C CYS A 46 -0.26 3.15 23.59
N GLY A 47 1.01 3.39 23.23
CA GLY A 47 2.10 3.65 24.18
C GLY A 47 2.26 5.11 24.63
N SER A 48 1.48 6.05 24.06
CA SER A 48 1.70 7.50 24.10
C SER A 48 2.87 7.94 23.20
N TYR A 49 2.65 9.03 22.44
CA TYR A 49 3.65 9.78 21.68
C TYR A 49 3.83 9.50 20.16
N VAL A 50 2.74 9.29 19.43
CA VAL A 50 2.67 9.79 18.04
C VAL A 50 1.52 10.79 17.95
N PRO A 51 1.77 12.05 17.52
CA PRO A 51 0.69 12.94 17.15
C PRO A 51 -0.10 12.25 16.04
N PHE A 52 -1.38 11.94 16.29
CA PHE A 52 -2.32 11.38 15.30
C PHE A 52 -2.20 12.04 13.91
N HIS A 53 -1.80 13.33 13.88
CA HIS A 53 -1.45 14.09 12.71
C HIS A 53 -0.34 13.47 11.83
N ASP A 54 0.75 12.98 12.42
CA ASP A 54 1.89 12.42 11.67
C ASP A 54 1.53 11.09 11.01
N MET A 55 0.72 10.27 11.71
CA MET A 55 0.14 9.06 11.13
C MET A 55 -0.77 9.40 9.94
N LEU A 56 -1.65 10.40 10.09
CA LEU A 56 -2.54 10.82 9.00
C LEU A 56 -1.77 11.40 7.80
N ASP A 57 -0.73 12.19 8.04
CA ASP A 57 0.12 12.76 6.99
C ASP A 57 0.87 11.66 6.23
N PHE A 58 1.41 10.66 6.95
CA PHE A 58 2.00 9.47 6.35
C PHE A 58 0.99 8.72 5.48
N LEU A 59 -0.19 8.39 6.02
CA LEU A 59 -1.23 7.66 5.30
C LEU A 59 -1.60 8.39 4.00
N LYS A 60 -1.83 9.70 4.07
CA LYS A 60 -2.20 10.51 2.91
C LYS A 60 -1.09 10.55 1.87
N LYS A 61 0.15 10.83 2.27
CA LYS A 61 1.29 10.93 1.35
C LYS A 61 1.59 9.60 0.68
N TRP A 62 1.58 8.51 1.45
CA TRP A 62 1.83 7.18 0.93
C TRP A 62 0.73 6.77 -0.07
N PHE A 63 -0.54 6.92 0.32
CA PHE A 63 -1.67 6.50 -0.52
C PHE A 63 -1.73 7.26 -1.85
N VAL A 64 -1.56 8.58 -1.83
CA VAL A 64 -1.56 9.39 -3.06
C VAL A 64 -0.41 8.97 -3.97
N LYS A 65 0.80 8.81 -3.43
CA LYS A 65 1.96 8.39 -4.22
C LYS A 65 1.78 6.98 -4.80
N HIS A 66 1.29 6.05 -4.00
CA HIS A 66 1.08 4.66 -4.40
C HIS A 66 0.10 4.56 -5.57
N ILE A 67 -1.09 5.15 -5.45
CA ILE A 67 -2.10 5.15 -6.52
C ILE A 67 -1.61 5.81 -7.80
N THR A 68 -0.99 6.98 -7.68
CA THR A 68 -0.60 7.79 -8.85
C THR A 68 0.67 7.31 -9.54
N VAL A 69 1.46 6.42 -8.91
CA VAL A 69 2.75 6.01 -9.45
C VAL A 69 2.89 4.50 -9.54
N SER A 70 2.58 3.75 -8.48
CA SER A 70 2.73 2.29 -8.48
C SER A 70 1.54 1.60 -9.13
N ASP A 71 0.32 2.00 -8.77
CA ASP A 71 -0.89 1.32 -9.23
C ASP A 71 -1.15 1.64 -10.71
N GLN A 72 -0.89 2.88 -11.10
CA GLN A 72 -0.99 3.30 -12.49
C GLN A 72 -0.13 2.44 -13.43
N LYS A 73 1.08 2.02 -13.01
CA LYS A 73 1.97 1.22 -13.85
C LYS A 73 1.40 -0.16 -14.19
N TYR A 74 0.83 -0.86 -13.22
CA TYR A 74 0.24 -2.18 -13.50
C TYR A 74 -1.08 -2.02 -14.26
N MET A 75 -1.84 -0.95 -13.98
CA MET A 75 -3.07 -0.64 -14.73
C MET A 75 -2.77 -0.36 -16.21
N GLU A 76 -1.76 0.44 -16.52
CA GLU A 76 -1.30 0.66 -17.90
C GLU A 76 -0.87 -0.64 -18.56
N PHE A 77 -0.15 -1.50 -17.84
CA PHE A 77 0.25 -2.81 -18.35
C PHE A 77 -0.95 -3.71 -18.67
N ILE A 78 -1.97 -3.75 -17.80
CA ILE A 78 -3.18 -4.55 -18.02
C ILE A 78 -4.00 -4.00 -19.19
N LEU A 79 -4.13 -2.67 -19.31
CA LEU A 79 -4.93 -2.03 -20.36
C LEU A 79 -4.28 -2.08 -21.75
N THR A 80 -2.96 -2.23 -21.83
CA THR A 80 -2.21 -2.30 -23.09
C THR A 80 -1.88 -3.72 -23.54
N LYS A 81 -2.26 -4.73 -22.75
CA LYS A 81 -2.13 -6.16 -23.06
C LYS A 81 -3.32 -6.66 -23.88
#